data_AF-A0A367JCA6-F1
#
_entry.id   AF-A0A367JCA6-F1
#
_cell.length_a   1.000
_cell.length_b   1.000
_cell.length_c   1.000
_cell.angle_alpha   90.00
_cell.angle_beta   90.00
_cell.angle_gamma   90.00
#
_symmetry.space_group_name_H-M   'P 1'
#
loop_
_entity.id
_entity.type
_entity.pdbx_description
1 polymer ?
#
loop_
_entity_poly.entity_id
_entity_poly.type
_entity_poly.pdbx_seq_one_letter_code
_entity_poly.pdbx_strand_id
1 'polypeptide(L)'
;MHFNHQSINTFLCHWPDFHTFVFVRILEHTVALYPTTSPLAASYFSPPPTKKKWFRKSKPIHVSFEDVLQAHNLSTGWIHAPCRLGPSKGPQDILLFAPGRPIHLLTRSPAQRTRLVNLFWFSRHEPATITQHHQHTVQEYLEKSKQRRQDQIAQSLKTMEALQQRIQNAQHIISKTTHKLTELNQKETHVVSESGLEARLHKVNISMVKTSFWFEQCKQRLELVKSQMARYES
;
A
#
# COMPACT_ATOMS: atom_id res chain seq x y z
N MET A 1 -11.00 -6.27 30.58
CA MET A 1 -9.92 -6.38 29.58
C MET A 1 -8.75 -5.54 30.08
N HIS A 2 -7.61 -6.15 30.44
CA HIS A 2 -6.41 -5.40 30.81
C HIS A 2 -5.79 -4.82 29.52
N PHE A 3 -5.75 -3.50 29.42
CA PHE A 3 -5.10 -2.80 28.32
C PHE A 3 -3.59 -2.88 28.55
N ASN A 4 -2.87 -3.70 27.77
CA ASN A 4 -1.42 -3.69 27.81
C ASN A 4 -0.93 -2.42 27.10
N HIS A 5 -0.55 -1.40 27.86
CA HIS A 5 -0.04 -0.13 27.34
C HIS A 5 1.14 -0.29 26.36
N GLN A 6 1.85 -1.42 26.43
CA GLN A 6 2.96 -1.71 25.52
C GLN A 6 2.49 -2.11 24.11
N SER A 7 1.23 -2.50 23.92
CA SER A 7 0.72 -3.05 22.64
C SER A 7 0.36 -2.00 21.59
N ILE A 8 0.06 -0.76 21.99
CA ILE A 8 -0.52 0.25 21.09
C ILE A 8 0.50 0.71 20.06
N ASN A 9 1.74 0.93 20.51
CA ASN A 9 2.82 1.52 19.69
C ASN A 9 3.93 0.51 19.35
N THR A 10 3.79 -0.76 19.74
CA THR A 10 4.80 -1.79 19.51
C THR A 10 4.34 -2.77 18.44
N PHE A 11 5.25 -3.12 17.54
CA PHE A 11 5.01 -4.03 16.42
C PHE A 11 6.09 -5.09 16.38
N LEU A 12 5.76 -6.34 16.07
CA LEU A 12 6.77 -7.34 15.74
C LEU A 12 7.03 -7.31 14.24
N CYS A 13 8.29 -7.15 13.85
CA CYS A 13 8.76 -7.16 12.47
C CYS A 13 9.83 -8.24 12.29
N HIS A 14 9.95 -8.78 11.09
CA HIS A 14 11.10 -9.57 10.67
C HIS A 14 12.17 -8.64 10.11
N TRP A 15 13.42 -8.82 10.50
CA TRP A 15 14.58 -8.09 10.00
C TRP A 15 15.42 -9.03 9.12
N PRO A 16 15.24 -8.99 7.79
CA PRO A 16 15.86 -9.95 6.88
C PRO A 16 17.38 -9.92 6.93
N ASP A 17 17.98 -8.74 7.03
CA ASP A 17 19.44 -8.55 6.97
C ASP A 17 20.18 -9.29 8.11
N PHE A 18 19.51 -9.54 9.23
CA PHE A 18 20.06 -10.25 10.39
C PHE A 18 19.35 -11.58 10.68
N HIS A 19 18.44 -12.03 9.80
CA HIS A 19 17.64 -13.24 9.98
C HIS A 19 16.98 -13.34 11.36
N THR A 20 16.49 -12.22 11.88
CA THR A 20 15.96 -12.12 13.24
C THR A 20 14.62 -11.41 13.27
N PHE A 21 13.95 -11.45 14.42
CA PHE A 21 12.73 -10.70 14.67
C PHE A 21 13.03 -9.54 15.61
N VAL A 22 12.31 -8.44 15.45
CA VAL A 22 12.54 -7.22 16.21
C VAL A 22 11.20 -6.61 16.59
N PHE A 23 11.06 -6.25 17.85
CA PHE A 23 9.99 -5.36 18.26
C PHE A 23 10.38 -3.93 17.88
N VAL A 24 9.44 -3.25 17.24
CA VAL A 24 9.56 -1.89 16.76
C VAL A 24 8.55 -1.09 17.53
N ARG A 25 9.03 -0.18 18.38
CA ARG A 25 8.18 0.76 19.11
C ARG A 25 8.32 2.15 18.51
N ILE A 26 7.20 2.72 18.11
CA ILE A 26 7.14 4.09 17.59
C ILE A 26 7.05 5.06 18.77
N LEU A 27 7.96 6.02 18.82
CA LEU A 27 8.00 7.12 19.78
C LEU A 27 7.92 8.46 19.02
N GLU A 28 7.67 9.57 19.72
CA GLU A 28 7.48 10.91 19.12
C GLU A 28 8.57 11.28 18.09
N HIS A 29 9.85 11.09 18.44
CA HIS A 29 10.96 11.52 17.57
C HIS A 29 11.89 10.38 17.14
N THR A 30 11.70 9.19 17.67
CA THR A 30 12.59 8.04 17.44
C THR A 30 11.80 6.75 17.26
N VAL A 31 12.45 5.74 16.70
CA VAL A 31 11.96 4.36 16.78
C VAL A 31 12.86 3.62 17.74
N ALA A 32 12.26 2.90 18.67
CA ALA A 32 12.97 2.00 19.56
C ALA A 32 12.87 0.58 18.99
N LEU A 33 14.02 -0.09 18.88
CA LEU A 33 14.14 -1.45 18.38
C LEU A 33 14.57 -2.39 19.51
N TYR A 34 13.92 -3.53 19.62
CA TYR A 34 14.30 -4.58 20.58
C TYR A 34 14.40 -5.91 19.83
N PRO A 35 15.61 -6.45 19.61
CA PRO A 35 15.76 -7.75 18.95
C PRO A 35 15.19 -8.86 19.84
N THR A 36 14.50 -9.81 19.24
CA THR A 36 13.97 -10.98 19.93
C THR A 36 14.45 -12.28 19.29
N THR A 37 14.88 -13.20 20.15
CA THR A 37 15.25 -14.57 19.81
C THR A 37 14.14 -15.58 20.13
N SER A 38 12.94 -15.10 20.50
CA SER A 38 11.85 -15.99 20.89
C SER A 38 11.40 -16.87 19.71
N PRO A 39 11.28 -18.19 19.91
CA PRO A 39 10.70 -19.08 18.89
C PRO A 39 9.21 -18.77 18.62
N LEU A 40 8.54 -18.07 19.54
CA LEU A 40 7.17 -17.60 19.35
C LEU A 40 7.11 -16.50 18.28
N ALA A 41 8.16 -15.70 18.10
CA ALA A 41 8.22 -14.70 17.05
C ALA A 41 8.17 -15.33 15.65
N ALA A 42 8.90 -16.43 15.44
CA ALA A 42 8.83 -17.18 14.20
C ALA A 42 7.43 -17.78 13.97
N SER A 43 6.83 -18.33 15.03
CA SER A 43 5.48 -18.91 14.98
C SER A 43 4.39 -17.87 14.72
N TYR A 44 4.58 -16.62 15.16
CA TYR A 44 3.69 -15.50 14.85
C TYR A 44 3.71 -15.14 13.35
N PHE A 45 4.86 -15.25 12.69
CA PHE A 45 5.00 -14.99 11.24
C PHE A 45 4.65 -16.19 10.36
N SER A 46 4.64 -17.40 10.92
CA SER A 46 4.24 -18.59 10.18
C SER A 46 2.79 -18.50 9.71
N PRO A 47 2.48 -18.88 8.45
CA PRO A 47 1.10 -18.98 8.01
C PRO A 47 0.37 -19.98 8.90
N PRO A 48 -0.92 -19.75 9.22
CA PRO A 48 -1.70 -20.75 9.92
C PRO A 48 -1.65 -22.05 9.10
N PRO A 49 -1.39 -23.21 9.74
CA PRO A 49 -1.27 -24.46 9.01
C PRO A 49 -2.54 -24.69 8.20
N THR A 50 -2.36 -24.71 6.88
CA THR A 50 -3.43 -25.01 5.94
C THR A 50 -3.91 -26.44 6.20
N LYS A 51 -5.22 -26.67 6.23
CA LYS A 51 -5.88 -27.98 6.47
C LYS A 51 -5.57 -29.06 5.42
N LYS A 52 -4.45 -29.00 4.71
CA LYS A 52 -4.04 -29.98 3.71
C LYS A 52 -2.87 -30.81 4.21
N LYS A 53 -3.24 -32.06 4.49
CA LYS A 53 -2.45 -33.29 4.56
C LYS A 53 -1.81 -33.65 5.89
N TRP A 54 -2.45 -34.66 6.49
CA TRP A 54 -1.88 -35.89 7.05
C TRP A 54 -0.52 -35.74 7.76
N PHE A 55 -0.55 -36.09 9.05
CA PHE A 55 0.52 -36.25 10.04
C PHE A 55 0.61 -35.18 11.14
N ARG A 56 0.33 -35.69 12.35
CA ARG A 56 0.56 -35.20 13.72
C ARG A 56 -0.58 -34.42 14.39
N LYS A 57 -1.04 -35.02 15.49
CA LYS A 57 -2.10 -34.62 16.44
C LYS A 57 -1.76 -33.35 17.25
N SER A 58 -0.99 -32.42 16.72
CA SER A 58 -0.74 -31.14 17.37
C SER A 58 -1.64 -30.09 16.74
N LYS A 59 -2.57 -29.55 17.54
CA LYS A 59 -3.38 -28.40 17.13
C LYS A 59 -2.45 -27.30 16.58
N PRO A 60 -2.84 -26.59 15.51
CA PRO A 60 -2.18 -25.36 15.10
C PRO A 60 -1.99 -24.43 16.30
N ILE A 61 -0.75 -24.23 16.75
CA ILE A 61 -0.50 -23.23 17.79
C ILE A 61 -0.53 -21.88 17.08
N HIS A 62 -1.70 -21.24 17.07
CA HIS A 62 -1.83 -19.88 16.59
C HIS A 62 -1.22 -18.95 17.64
N VAL A 63 -0.01 -18.48 17.39
CA VAL A 63 0.66 -17.52 18.26
C VAL A 63 0.18 -16.11 17.92
N SER A 64 -0.44 -15.45 18.90
CA SER A 64 -0.83 -14.05 18.83
C SER A 64 0.36 -13.13 19.11
N PHE A 65 0.22 -11.85 18.78
CA PHE A 65 1.25 -10.86 19.13
C PHE A 65 1.43 -10.73 20.65
N GLU A 66 0.34 -10.83 21.40
CA GLU A 66 0.35 -10.73 22.86
C GLU A 66 1.14 -11.89 23.48
N ASP A 67 1.03 -13.10 22.92
CA ASP A 67 1.80 -14.26 23.39
C ASP A 67 3.32 -14.03 23.25
N VAL A 68 3.75 -13.35 22.17
CA VAL A 68 5.16 -13.01 21.98
C VAL A 68 5.58 -11.88 22.93
N LEU A 69 4.72 -10.88 23.16
CA LEU A 69 4.99 -9.80 24.10
C LEU A 69 5.18 -10.30 25.53
N GLN A 70 4.31 -11.19 26.00
CA GLN A 70 4.36 -11.75 27.36
C GLN A 70 5.61 -12.61 27.62
N ALA A 71 6.20 -13.17 26.56
CA ALA A 71 7.44 -13.93 26.65
C ALA A 71 8.69 -13.06 26.89
N HIS A 72 8.55 -11.74 26.94
CA HIS A 72 9.66 -10.81 27.05
C HIS A 72 9.48 -9.76 28.15
N ASN A 73 10.58 -9.50 28.87
CA ASN A 73 10.68 -8.36 29.74
C ASN A 73 11.12 -7.12 28.94
N LEU A 74 10.15 -6.36 28.44
CA LEU A 74 10.39 -5.17 27.60
C LEU A 74 10.71 -3.90 28.40
N SER A 75 11.10 -4.02 29.67
CA SER A 75 11.45 -2.86 30.52
C SER A 75 12.79 -2.22 30.17
N THR A 76 13.74 -2.99 29.62
CA THR A 76 15.11 -2.54 29.31
C THR A 76 15.59 -3.08 27.97
N GLY A 77 16.69 -2.53 27.41
CA GLY A 77 17.36 -3.09 26.22
C GLY A 77 16.84 -2.57 24.87
N TRP A 78 16.05 -1.50 24.88
CA TRP A 78 15.61 -0.82 23.65
C TRP A 78 16.74 0.00 23.02
N ILE A 79 16.93 -0.17 21.72
CA ILE A 79 17.86 0.61 20.91
C ILE A 79 17.09 1.75 20.26
N HIS A 80 17.35 2.98 20.69
CA HIS A 80 16.69 4.16 20.14
C HIS A 80 17.44 4.63 18.89
N ALA A 81 16.75 4.60 17.75
CA ALA A 81 17.27 5.04 16.48
C ALA A 81 16.42 6.21 15.95
N PRO A 82 16.97 7.43 15.81
CA PRO A 82 16.33 8.46 15.01
C PRO A 82 16.31 7.95 13.57
N CYS A 83 15.13 7.89 12.96
CA CYS A 83 15.02 7.34 11.61
C CYS A 83 14.00 8.10 10.76
N ARG A 84 14.12 8.02 9.44
CA ARG A 84 13.13 8.56 8.50
C ARG A 84 12.52 7.42 7.70
N LEU A 85 11.24 7.51 7.38
CA LEU A 85 10.58 6.51 6.54
C LEU A 85 11.06 6.65 5.09
N GLY A 86 11.49 5.55 4.50
CA GLY A 86 11.92 5.44 3.12
C GLY A 86 10.81 4.97 2.17
N PRO A 87 11.06 4.99 0.84
CA PRO A 87 10.14 4.41 -0.12
C PRO A 87 10.07 2.90 0.07
N SER A 88 8.85 2.36 0.16
CA SER A 88 8.64 0.92 0.29
C SER A 88 8.82 0.22 -1.05
N LYS A 89 9.46 -0.97 -1.03
CA LYS A 89 9.63 -1.86 -2.19
C LYS A 89 8.51 -2.89 -2.29
N GLY A 90 7.63 -3.01 -1.29
CA GLY A 90 6.60 -4.05 -1.25
C GLY A 90 5.45 -3.80 -0.27
N PRO A 91 4.41 -4.65 -0.29
CA PRO A 91 3.20 -4.45 0.49
C PRO A 91 3.38 -4.65 2.00
N GLN A 92 4.42 -5.37 2.43
CA GLN A 92 4.78 -5.61 3.85
C GLN A 92 6.08 -4.92 4.27
N ASP A 93 6.76 -4.28 3.31
CA ASP A 93 8.08 -3.70 3.48
C ASP A 93 8.04 -2.32 4.16
N ILE A 94 8.98 -2.12 5.08
CA ILE A 94 9.26 -0.89 5.79
C ILE A 94 10.77 -0.64 5.71
N LEU A 95 11.11 0.51 5.14
CA LEU A 95 12.49 0.99 5.10
C LEU A 95 12.62 2.18 6.05
N LEU A 96 13.51 2.07 7.04
CA LEU A 96 13.84 3.15 7.98
C LEU A 96 15.27 3.61 7.76
N PHE A 97 15.47 4.88 7.40
CA PHE A 97 16.79 5.48 7.27
C PHE A 97 17.26 6.03 8.61
N ALA A 98 18.13 5.29 9.30
CA ALA A 98 18.87 5.78 10.48
C ALA A 98 20.21 6.38 10.05
N PRO A 99 20.83 7.27 10.86
CA PRO A 99 22.20 7.74 10.62
C PRO A 99 23.14 6.55 10.44
N GLY A 100 23.77 6.45 9.27
CA GLY A 100 24.76 5.43 8.96
C GLY A 100 24.26 4.26 8.11
N ARG A 101 23.03 3.74 8.29
CA ARG A 101 22.50 2.62 7.48
C ARG A 101 20.96 2.59 7.38
N PRO A 102 20.42 2.15 6.23
CA PRO A 102 19.00 1.79 6.13
C PRO A 102 18.71 0.51 6.91
N ILE A 103 17.57 0.49 7.60
CA ILE A 103 17.03 -0.64 8.35
C ILE A 103 15.83 -1.15 7.55
N HIS A 104 15.91 -2.38 7.07
CA HIS A 104 14.86 -3.03 6.29
C HIS A 104 14.06 -3.99 7.17
N LEU A 105 12.74 -3.78 7.23
CA LEU A 105 11.84 -4.51 8.10
C LEU A 105 10.64 -5.03 7.29
N LEU A 106 10.22 -6.25 7.60
CA LEU A 106 9.03 -6.88 7.04
C LEU A 106 7.97 -7.06 8.12
N THR A 107 6.78 -6.57 7.85
CA THR A 107 5.60 -6.79 8.70
C THR A 107 4.91 -8.10 8.35
N ARG A 108 4.13 -8.64 9.29
CA ARG A 108 3.36 -9.87 9.07
C ARG A 108 2.30 -9.70 7.99
N SER A 109 1.71 -8.51 7.87
CA SER A 109 0.65 -8.23 6.91
C SER A 109 0.66 -6.78 6.42
N PRO A 110 0.10 -6.51 5.22
CA PRO A 110 -0.04 -5.14 4.72
C PRO A 110 -0.82 -4.23 5.67
N ALA A 111 -1.80 -4.78 6.41
CA ALA A 111 -2.56 -4.04 7.40
C ALA A 111 -1.68 -3.58 8.58
N GLN A 112 -0.75 -4.44 9.04
CA GLN A 112 0.19 -4.09 10.10
C GLN A 112 1.17 -3.01 9.63
N ARG A 113 1.66 -3.10 8.39
CA ARG A 113 2.48 -2.05 7.76
C ARG A 113 1.75 -0.71 7.77
N THR A 114 0.51 -0.66 7.30
CA THR A 114 -0.27 0.58 7.25
C THR A 114 -0.41 1.21 8.64
N ARG A 115 -0.68 0.39 9.68
CA ARG A 115 -0.76 0.89 11.06
C ARG A 115 0.57 1.48 11.55
N LEU A 116 1.67 0.77 11.35
CA LEU A 116 3.00 1.23 11.77
C LEU A 116 3.39 2.52 11.05
N VAL A 117 3.23 2.57 9.72
CA VAL A 117 3.53 3.77 8.92
C VAL A 117 2.68 4.96 9.34
N ASN A 118 1.38 4.75 9.57
CA ASN A 118 0.50 5.81 10.03
C ASN A 118 0.96 6.35 11.40
N LEU A 119 1.23 5.46 12.37
CA LEU A 119 1.73 5.88 13.68
C LEU A 119 3.07 6.60 13.60
N PHE A 120 3.96 6.16 12.71
CA PHE A 120 5.22 6.83 12.45
C PHE A 120 5.01 8.28 11.97
N TRP A 121 4.09 8.49 11.02
CA TRP A 121 3.75 9.83 10.54
C TRP A 121 3.07 10.67 11.62
N PHE A 122 2.12 10.11 12.38
CA PHE A 122 1.46 10.83 13.46
C PHE A 122 2.44 11.27 14.54
N SER A 123 3.33 10.38 14.98
CA SER A 123 4.31 10.67 16.03
C SER A 123 5.30 11.75 15.59
N ARG A 124 5.69 11.78 14.31
CA ARG A 124 6.60 12.78 13.73
C ARG A 124 5.96 14.14 13.45
N HIS A 125 4.63 14.21 13.45
CA HIS A 125 3.88 15.44 13.22
C HIS A 125 3.36 16.07 14.52
N GLU A 126 3.74 15.58 15.70
CA GLU A 126 3.70 16.39 16.91
C GLU A 126 4.93 17.31 16.96
N PRO A 127 4.75 18.64 16.89
CA PRO A 127 5.84 19.55 17.12
C PRO A 127 6.21 19.50 18.61
N ALA A 128 7.47 19.22 18.90
CA ALA A 128 8.12 19.70 20.11
C ALA A 128 7.80 21.19 20.23
N THR A 129 7.37 21.63 21.42
CA THR A 129 6.79 22.94 21.81
C THR A 129 5.26 23.01 21.81
N ILE A 130 4.69 22.66 22.97
CA ILE A 130 3.63 23.45 23.60
C ILE A 130 4.22 24.83 23.92
N THR A 131 4.41 25.65 22.89
CA THR A 131 4.64 27.09 23.02
C THR A 131 4.44 27.68 21.63
N GLN A 132 3.21 28.15 21.42
CA GLN A 132 2.82 29.10 20.37
C GLN A 132 3.25 28.73 18.94
N HIS A 133 2.41 27.99 18.20
CA HIS A 133 1.93 28.44 16.88
C HIS A 133 0.86 27.49 16.33
N HIS A 134 -0.36 28.02 16.23
CA HIS A 134 -1.50 27.54 15.43
C HIS A 134 -2.05 26.17 15.83
N GLN A 135 -2.87 26.19 16.89
CA GLN A 135 -3.94 25.21 17.06
C GLN A 135 -4.82 25.27 15.80
N HIS A 136 -4.55 24.41 14.81
CA HIS A 136 -5.61 24.04 13.91
C HIS A 136 -6.67 23.36 14.78
N THR A 137 -7.79 24.04 14.99
CA THR A 137 -8.94 23.43 15.65
C THR A 137 -9.26 22.13 14.92
N VAL A 138 -9.85 21.14 15.61
CA VAL A 138 -10.31 19.90 14.96
C VAL A 138 -11.10 20.21 13.68
N GLN A 139 -11.82 21.34 13.70
CA GLN A 139 -12.50 21.92 12.55
C GLN A 139 -11.58 22.25 11.37
N GLU A 140 -10.48 22.97 11.59
CA GLU A 140 -9.52 23.32 10.52
C GLU A 140 -8.82 22.08 9.93
N TYR A 141 -8.57 21.04 10.74
CA TYR A 141 -8.06 19.77 10.24
C TYR A 141 -9.10 19.05 9.38
N LEU A 142 -10.37 19.02 9.83
CA LEU A 142 -11.47 18.43 9.06
C LEU A 142 -11.68 19.15 7.73
N GLU A 143 -11.65 20.49 7.72
CA GLU A 143 -11.75 21.29 6.50
C GLU A 143 -10.58 21.03 5.54
N LYS A 144 -9.33 21.02 6.02
CA LYS A 144 -8.17 20.67 5.18
C LYS A 144 -8.25 19.24 4.64
N SER A 145 -8.76 18.30 5.44
CA SER A 145 -8.95 16.91 5.02
C SER A 145 -10.07 16.77 3.98
N LYS A 146 -11.16 17.55 4.12
CA LYS A 146 -12.26 17.65 3.16
C LYS A 146 -11.75 18.23 1.83
N GLN A 147 -11.01 19.34 1.89
CA GLN A 147 -10.42 19.98 0.72
C GLN A 147 -9.49 19.03 -0.03
N ARG A 148 -8.57 18.34 0.66
CA ARG A 148 -7.66 17.37 0.02
C ARG A 148 -8.41 16.25 -0.71
N ARG A 149 -9.54 15.79 -0.16
CA ARG A 149 -10.36 14.75 -0.80
C ARG A 149 -11.13 15.29 -2.00
N GLN A 150 -11.62 16.52 -1.94
CA GLN A 150 -12.21 17.21 -3.09
C GLN A 150 -11.18 17.40 -4.22
N ASP A 151 -9.95 17.82 -3.90
CA ASP A 151 -8.87 17.97 -4.87
C ASP A 151 -8.52 16.61 -5.53
N GLN A 152 -8.48 15.53 -4.73
CA GLN A 152 -8.27 14.17 -5.25
C GLN A 152 -9.40 13.70 -6.18
N ILE A 153 -10.65 14.05 -5.88
CA ILE A 153 -11.80 13.78 -6.76
C ILE A 153 -11.64 14.55 -8.06
N ALA A 154 -11.37 15.86 -8.01
CA ALA A 154 -11.19 16.69 -9.18
C ALA A 154 -10.05 16.19 -10.09
N GLN A 155 -8.92 15.81 -9.50
CA GLN A 155 -7.79 15.24 -10.23
C GLN A 155 -8.12 13.87 -10.85
N SER A 156 -8.88 13.04 -10.14
CA SER A 156 -9.31 11.73 -10.65
C SER A 156 -10.28 11.87 -11.82
N LEU A 157 -11.23 12.81 -11.75
CA LEU A 157 -12.15 13.13 -12.85
C LEU A 157 -11.39 13.60 -14.09
N LYS A 158 -10.45 14.55 -13.93
CA LYS A 158 -9.59 15.02 -15.04
C LYS A 158 -8.80 13.88 -15.69
N THR A 159 -8.31 12.94 -14.88
CA THR A 159 -7.59 11.76 -15.38
C THR A 159 -8.52 10.82 -16.14
N MET A 160 -9.75 10.63 -15.66
CA MET A 160 -10.77 9.83 -16.34
C MET A 160 -11.17 10.43 -17.69
N GLU A 161 -11.37 11.75 -17.76
CA GLU A 161 -11.66 12.45 -19.03
C GLU A 161 -10.53 12.23 -20.05
N ALA A 162 -9.27 12.37 -19.63
CA ALA A 162 -8.12 12.13 -20.50
C ALA A 162 -8.05 10.66 -20.97
N LEU A 163 -8.33 9.69 -20.10
CA LEU A 163 -8.39 8.28 -20.48
C LEU A 163 -9.55 7.99 -21.44
N GLN A 164 -10.71 8.60 -21.23
CA GLN A 164 -11.87 8.47 -22.10
C GLN A 164 -11.60 9.02 -23.50
N GLN A 165 -10.96 10.18 -23.61
CA GLN A 165 -10.50 10.72 -24.90
C GLN A 165 -9.53 9.76 -25.62
N ARG A 166 -8.61 9.13 -24.88
CA ARG A 166 -7.68 8.15 -25.47
C ARG A 166 -8.41 6.91 -25.98
N ILE A 167 -9.44 6.45 -25.27
CA ILE A 167 -10.29 5.33 -25.72
C ILE A 167 -11.04 5.72 -26.99
N GLN A 168 -11.68 6.90 -27.03
CA GLN A 168 -12.38 7.39 -28.22
C GLN A 168 -11.46 7.52 -29.45
N ASN A 169 -10.25 8.06 -29.25
CA ASN A 169 -9.25 8.16 -30.31
C ASN A 169 -8.80 6.78 -30.81
N ALA A 170 -8.57 5.83 -29.89
CA ALA A 170 -8.22 4.46 -30.26
C ALA A 170 -9.35 3.77 -31.05
N GLN A 171 -10.61 3.95 -30.63
CA GLN A 171 -11.78 3.44 -31.34
C GLN A 171 -11.89 4.02 -32.75
N HIS A 172 -11.66 5.32 -32.92
CA HIS A 172 -11.65 5.96 -34.23
C HIS A 172 -10.55 5.39 -35.14
N ILE A 173 -9.33 5.20 -34.60
CA ILE A 173 -8.22 4.59 -35.34
C ILE A 173 -8.54 3.15 -35.75
N ILE A 174 -9.11 2.36 -34.84
CA ILE A 174 -9.54 0.98 -35.14
C ILE A 174 -10.56 1.00 -36.28
N SER A 175 -11.64 1.78 -36.16
CA SER A 175 -12.69 1.86 -37.19
C SER A 175 -12.12 2.25 -38.56
N LYS A 176 -11.26 3.27 -38.63
CA LYS A 176 -10.62 3.70 -39.88
C LYS A 176 -9.68 2.64 -40.47
N THR A 177 -8.96 1.92 -39.62
CA THR A 177 -8.01 0.87 -40.05
C THR A 177 -8.76 -0.37 -40.54
N THR A 178 -9.82 -0.78 -39.84
CA THR A 178 -10.70 -1.88 -40.24
C THR A 178 -11.38 -1.57 -41.57
N HIS A 179 -11.91 -0.35 -41.77
CA HIS A 179 -12.51 0.06 -43.04
C HIS A 179 -11.54 -0.06 -44.21
N LYS A 180 -10.30 0.42 -44.04
CA LYS A 180 -9.24 0.28 -45.04
C LYS A 180 -8.88 -1.18 -45.31
N LEU A 181 -8.88 -2.02 -44.27
CA LEU A 181 -8.64 -3.46 -44.43
C LEU A 181 -9.74 -4.09 -45.30
N THR A 182 -11.01 -3.79 -45.04
CA THR A 182 -12.14 -4.27 -45.87
C THR A 182 -12.09 -3.76 -47.31
N GLU A 183 -11.69 -2.51 -47.54
CA GLU A 183 -11.52 -1.97 -48.91
C GLU A 183 -10.37 -2.65 -49.68
N LEU A 184 -9.27 -2.96 -48.98
CA LEU A 184 -8.13 -3.68 -49.57
C LEU A 184 -8.47 -5.14 -49.85
N ASN A 185 -9.23 -5.79 -48.97
CA ASN A 185 -9.64 -7.19 -49.14
C ASN A 185 -10.65 -7.37 -50.31
N GLN A 186 -11.41 -6.33 -50.64
CA GLN A 186 -12.27 -6.30 -51.84
C GLN A 186 -11.50 -6.03 -53.14
N LYS A 187 -10.26 -5.53 -53.06
CA LYS A 187 -9.37 -5.26 -54.20
C LYS A 187 -8.24 -6.30 -54.20
N GLU A 188 -8.50 -7.44 -54.81
CA GLU A 188 -7.75 -8.73 -54.82
C GLU A 188 -6.23 -8.73 -55.17
N THR A 189 -5.41 -7.73 -54.80
CA THR A 189 -4.02 -7.59 -55.30
C THR A 189 -2.90 -7.25 -54.31
N HIS A 190 -3.08 -7.18 -52.98
CA HIS A 190 -1.97 -6.78 -52.09
C HIS A 190 -1.84 -7.51 -50.72
N VAL A 191 -1.41 -8.78 -50.76
CA VAL A 191 -1.09 -9.61 -49.57
C VAL A 191 0.01 -9.00 -48.66
N VAL A 192 0.90 -8.17 -49.20
CA VAL A 192 2.01 -7.56 -48.44
C VAL A 192 1.57 -6.35 -47.58
N SER A 193 0.42 -5.74 -47.86
CA SER A 193 -0.07 -4.55 -47.13
C SER A 193 -0.97 -4.88 -45.93
N GLU A 194 -1.55 -6.08 -45.92
CA GLU A 194 -2.58 -6.50 -44.97
C GLU A 194 -1.97 -6.89 -43.61
N SER A 195 -0.87 -7.65 -43.61
CA SER A 195 -0.17 -8.09 -42.39
C SER A 195 0.34 -6.92 -41.52
N GLY A 196 0.80 -5.84 -42.15
CA GLY A 196 1.25 -4.63 -41.44
C GLY A 196 0.11 -3.84 -40.80
N LEU A 197 -1.07 -3.83 -41.43
CA LEU A 197 -2.26 -3.17 -40.89
C LEU A 197 -2.87 -4.00 -39.75
N GLU A 198 -2.90 -5.32 -39.87
CA GLU A 198 -3.34 -6.23 -38.80
C GLU A 198 -2.45 -6.13 -37.55
N ALA A 199 -1.13 -6.10 -37.72
CA ALA A 199 -0.19 -5.93 -36.60
C ALA A 199 -0.39 -4.58 -35.88
N ARG A 200 -0.68 -3.50 -36.63
CA ARG A 200 -1.00 -2.19 -36.07
C ARG A 200 -2.34 -2.20 -35.34
N LEU A 201 -3.36 -2.86 -35.90
CA LEU A 201 -4.67 -3.02 -35.27
C LEU A 201 -4.54 -3.78 -33.94
N HIS A 202 -3.77 -4.87 -33.93
CA HIS A 202 -3.51 -5.66 -32.73
C HIS A 202 -2.82 -4.83 -31.63
N LYS A 203 -1.80 -4.04 -31.99
CA LYS A 203 -1.10 -3.16 -31.04
C LYS A 203 -2.01 -2.08 -30.45
N VAL A 204 -2.87 -1.46 -31.27
CA VAL A 204 -3.86 -0.48 -30.81
C VAL A 204 -4.90 -1.14 -29.90
N ASN A 205 -5.34 -2.36 -30.23
CA ASN A 205 -6.31 -3.09 -29.42
C ASN A 205 -5.76 -3.45 -28.03
N ILE A 206 -4.51 -3.94 -27.94
CA ILE A 206 -3.83 -4.18 -26.65
C ILE A 206 -3.76 -2.89 -25.82
N SER A 207 -3.37 -1.78 -26.46
CA SER A 207 -3.29 -0.47 -25.79
C SER A 207 -4.66 0.00 -25.30
N MET A 208 -5.73 -0.25 -26.07
CA MET A 208 -7.10 0.09 -25.70
C MET A 208 -7.54 -0.73 -24.48
N VAL A 209 -7.36 -2.05 -24.49
CA VAL A 209 -7.69 -2.93 -23.36
C VAL A 209 -6.99 -2.48 -22.08
N LYS A 210 -5.68 -2.15 -22.16
CA LYS A 210 -4.93 -1.63 -21.02
C LYS A 210 -5.48 -0.29 -20.52
N THR A 211 -5.84 0.61 -21.43
CA THR A 211 -6.39 1.93 -21.09
C THR A 211 -7.76 1.82 -20.44
N SER A 212 -8.63 0.94 -20.94
CA SER A 212 -9.94 0.65 -20.35
C SER A 212 -9.83 0.03 -18.96
N PHE A 213 -8.85 -0.86 -18.74
CA PHE A 213 -8.57 -1.38 -17.40
C PHE A 213 -8.20 -0.27 -16.40
N TRP A 214 -7.31 0.65 -16.81
CA TRP A 214 -6.94 1.80 -15.96
C TRP A 214 -8.12 2.74 -15.69
N PHE A 215 -8.98 2.96 -16.69
CA PHE A 215 -10.20 3.74 -16.52
C PHE A 215 -11.11 3.14 -15.45
N GLU A 216 -11.33 1.82 -15.46
CA GLU A 216 -12.16 1.16 -14.44
C GLU A 216 -11.53 1.17 -13.05
N GLN A 217 -10.21 1.03 -12.94
CA GLN A 217 -9.50 1.19 -11.66
C GLN A 217 -9.65 2.61 -11.10
N CYS A 218 -9.55 3.64 -11.94
CA CYS A 218 -9.80 5.02 -11.54
C CYS A 218 -11.25 5.23 -11.06
N LYS A 219 -12.23 4.66 -11.76
CA LYS A 219 -13.65 4.73 -11.38
C LYS A 219 -13.91 4.08 -10.03
N GLN A 220 -13.37 2.89 -9.76
CA GLN A 220 -13.51 2.21 -8.47
C GLN A 220 -12.91 3.02 -7.31
N ARG A 221 -11.73 3.62 -7.52
CA ARG A 221 -11.11 4.49 -6.52
C ARG A 221 -11.92 5.76 -6.26
N LEU A 222 -12.50 6.36 -7.30
CA LEU A 222 -13.36 7.52 -7.18
C LEU A 222 -14.60 7.23 -6.32
N GLU A 223 -15.27 6.10 -6.58
CA GLU A 223 -16.45 5.69 -5.80
C GLU A 223 -16.10 5.41 -4.34
N LEU A 224 -14.92 4.82 -4.07
CA LEU A 224 -14.44 4.65 -2.71
C LEU A 224 -14.25 6.00 -2.00
N VAL A 225 -13.59 6.97 -2.63
CA VAL A 225 -13.36 8.30 -2.03
C VAL A 225 -14.68 9.03 -1.80
N LYS A 226 -15.61 9.00 -2.76
CA LYS A 226 -16.96 9.56 -2.59
C LYS A 226 -17.72 8.91 -1.43
N SER A 227 -17.68 7.58 -1.33
CA SER A 227 -18.33 6.84 -0.23
C SER A 227 -17.76 7.20 1.13
N GLN A 228 -16.45 7.45 1.20
CA GLN A 228 -15.82 7.93 2.43
C GLN A 228 -16.29 9.34 2.75
N MET A 229 -16.33 10.26 1.78
CA MET A 229 -16.84 11.62 2.00
C MET A 229 -18.29 11.65 2.48
N ALA A 230 -19.17 10.85 1.89
CA ALA A 230 -20.56 10.78 2.32
C ALA A 230 -20.71 10.37 3.80
N ARG A 231 -19.84 9.49 4.31
CA ARG A 231 -19.80 9.09 5.73
C ARG A 231 -19.30 10.17 6.68
N TYR A 232 -18.58 11.18 6.19
CA TYR A 232 -18.19 12.33 7.00
C TYR A 232 -19.27 13.41 7.05
N GLU A 233 -20.25 13.36 6.14
CA GLU A 233 -21.34 14.33 6.03
C GLU A 233 -22.65 13.83 6.66
N SER A 234 -22.71 12.54 7.03
CA SER A 234 -23.80 11.86 7.76
C SER A 234 -23.54 11.79 9.26
#